data_AF-A0AA39W929-F1
#
_entry.id   AF-A0AA39W929-F1
#
_cell.length_a   1.000
_cell.length_b   1.000
_cell.length_c   1.000
_cell.angle_alpha   90.00
_cell.angle_beta   90.00
_cell.angle_gamma   90.00
#
_symmetry.space_group_name_H-M   'P 1'
#
loop_
_entity.id
_entity.type
_entity.pdbx_description
1 polymer ?
#
loop_
_entity_poly.entity_id
_entity_poly.type
_entity_poly.pdbx_seq_one_letter_code
_entity_poly.pdbx_strand_id
1 'polypeptide(L)'
;MKALKQDKPVDSEARQQVWTVFKTSLMGSEAVVLTGQAGNKFMFSGSDNGIAGNQVVTVANILGKRSMFEVSGHRHKLVRGAILSFLKPESLQRLVGEMDLLVKQQIFQELLDKESVQAEY
;
A
#
# COMPACT_ATOMS: atom_id res chain seq x y z
N MET A 1 -6.97 -17.49 -53.75
CA MET A 1 -7.10 -17.87 -52.33
C MET A 1 -5.71 -18.10 -51.76
N LYS A 2 -5.39 -17.43 -50.64
CA LYS A 2 -4.20 -17.58 -49.76
C LYS A 2 -2.87 -17.09 -50.36
N ALA A 3 -1.98 -16.41 -49.63
CA ALA A 3 -1.91 -16.14 -48.20
C ALA A 3 -1.28 -14.76 -47.95
N LEU A 4 -1.81 -14.04 -46.95
CA LEU A 4 -1.17 -12.88 -46.35
C LEU A 4 0.24 -13.27 -45.89
N LYS A 5 1.23 -12.45 -46.24
CA LYS A 5 2.54 -12.46 -45.60
C LYS A 5 2.30 -12.24 -44.11
N GLN A 6 2.61 -13.25 -43.30
CA GLN A 6 2.68 -13.14 -41.85
C GLN A 6 3.71 -12.07 -41.51
N ASP A 7 3.20 -10.97 -40.97
CA ASP A 7 3.97 -10.03 -40.19
C ASP A 7 4.58 -10.82 -39.03
N LYS A 8 5.91 -10.95 -39.03
CA LYS A 8 6.61 -11.54 -37.88
C LYS A 8 6.33 -10.59 -36.71
N PRO A 9 5.86 -11.06 -35.55
CA PRO A 9 5.79 -10.19 -34.39
C PRO A 9 7.21 -9.70 -34.13
N VAL A 10 7.37 -8.38 -34.27
CA VAL A 10 8.54 -7.63 -33.83
C VAL A 10 8.94 -8.18 -32.47
N ASP A 11 10.20 -8.59 -32.37
CA ASP A 11 10.77 -9.15 -31.17
C ASP A 11 10.35 -8.32 -29.97
N SER A 12 9.57 -8.95 -29.09
CA SER A 12 9.25 -8.46 -27.75
C SER A 12 10.48 -8.50 -26.82
N GLU A 13 11.67 -8.31 -27.38
CA GLU A 13 12.97 -8.18 -26.74
C GLU A 13 13.10 -6.79 -26.07
N ALA A 14 12.16 -6.49 -25.18
CA ALA A 14 12.33 -5.48 -24.14
C ALA A 14 11.31 -5.68 -23.01
N ARG A 15 10.88 -6.93 -22.74
CA ARG A 15 10.42 -7.23 -21.39
C ARG A 15 11.64 -7.10 -20.50
N GLN A 16 11.81 -5.94 -19.87
CA GLN A 16 12.67 -5.77 -18.69
C GLN A 16 12.55 -7.06 -17.90
N GLN A 17 13.67 -7.78 -17.71
CA GLN A 17 13.65 -9.03 -16.97
C GLN A 17 13.02 -8.73 -15.61
N VAL A 18 11.78 -9.21 -15.40
CA VAL A 18 11.04 -9.03 -14.16
C VAL A 18 11.68 -9.98 -13.17
N TRP A 19 12.80 -9.55 -12.60
CA TRP A 19 13.55 -10.34 -11.64
C TRP A 19 12.70 -10.53 -10.39
N THR A 20 12.32 -11.78 -10.14
CA THR A 20 11.51 -12.14 -8.97
C THR A 20 12.33 -12.05 -7.68
N VAL A 21 13.65 -12.25 -7.76
CA VAL A 21 14.59 -12.10 -6.63
C VAL A 21 15.91 -11.53 -7.14
N PHE A 22 16.45 -10.51 -6.48
CA PHE A 22 17.79 -10.00 -6.77
C PHE A 22 18.45 -9.37 -5.54
N LYS A 23 19.78 -9.28 -5.57
CA LYS A 23 20.57 -8.61 -4.53
C LYS A 23 20.90 -7.18 -4.94
N THR A 24 20.95 -6.28 -3.98
CA THR A 24 21.32 -4.88 -4.17
C THR A 24 21.92 -4.29 -2.89
N SER A 25 22.30 -3.02 -2.91
CA SER A 25 22.65 -2.25 -1.72
C SER A 25 21.64 -1.12 -1.56
N LEU A 26 20.99 -1.04 -0.40
CA LEU A 26 20.05 0.02 -0.06
C LEU A 26 20.58 0.77 1.16
N MET A 27 20.79 2.08 1.02
CA MET A 27 21.34 2.94 2.09
C MET A 27 22.67 2.41 2.68
N GLY A 28 23.52 1.84 1.81
CA GLY A 28 24.83 1.30 2.21
C GLY A 28 24.81 -0.09 2.85
N SER A 29 23.65 -0.73 2.94
CA SER A 29 23.51 -2.10 3.47
C SER A 29 23.11 -3.09 2.37
N GLU A 30 23.70 -4.30 2.37
CA GLU A 30 23.30 -5.37 1.45
C GLU A 30 21.84 -5.74 1.69
N ALA A 31 21.06 -5.81 0.61
CA ALA A 31 19.64 -6.10 0.63
C ALA A 31 19.28 -7.13 -0.43
N VAL A 32 18.33 -8.01 -0.10
CA VAL A 32 17.71 -8.93 -1.05
C VAL A 32 16.28 -8.44 -1.30
N VAL A 33 15.97 -8.13 -2.55
CA VAL A 33 14.62 -7.77 -2.97
C VAL A 33 13.91 -9.03 -3.44
N LEU A 34 12.81 -9.37 -2.77
CA LEU A 34 11.93 -10.47 -3.09
C LEU A 34 10.61 -9.91 -3.62
N THR A 35 10.17 -10.38 -4.78
CA THR A 35 8.88 -9.99 -5.38
C THR A 35 8.07 -11.22 -5.77
N GLY A 36 6.81 -11.00 -6.18
CA GLY A 36 5.91 -12.06 -6.61
C GLY A 36 5.32 -12.90 -5.48
N GLN A 37 4.40 -13.80 -5.85
CA GLN A 37 3.62 -14.60 -4.90
C GLN A 37 4.50 -15.47 -3.99
N ALA A 38 5.53 -16.11 -4.55
CA ALA A 38 6.44 -16.96 -3.80
C ALA A 38 7.25 -16.17 -2.76
N GLY A 39 7.76 -14.98 -3.13
CA GLY A 39 8.47 -14.08 -2.22
C GLY A 39 7.58 -13.59 -1.08
N ASN A 40 6.35 -13.17 -1.39
CA ASN A 40 5.37 -12.77 -0.37
C ASN A 40 5.05 -13.93 0.57
N LYS A 41 4.80 -15.13 0.04
CA LYS A 41 4.53 -16.31 0.87
C LYS A 41 5.74 -16.62 1.76
N PHE A 42 6.95 -16.55 1.24
CA PHE A 42 8.16 -16.74 2.04
C PHE A 42 8.22 -15.75 3.21
N MET A 43 8.09 -14.45 2.92
CA MET A 43 8.12 -13.38 3.93
C MET A 43 7.03 -13.51 5.01
N PHE A 44 5.80 -13.90 4.62
CA PHE A 44 4.64 -13.95 5.53
C PHE A 44 4.29 -15.36 6.02
N SER A 45 5.05 -16.39 5.68
CA SER A 45 4.79 -17.78 6.13
C SER A 45 5.23 -18.04 7.56
N GLY A 46 6.15 -17.23 8.10
CA GLY A 46 6.55 -17.31 9.48
C GLY A 46 5.41 -16.86 10.39
N SER A 47 5.08 -17.66 11.40
CA SER A 47 4.22 -17.24 12.51
C SER A 47 4.99 -16.24 13.40
N ASP A 48 4.76 -16.23 14.71
CA ASP A 48 5.38 -15.25 15.63
C ASP A 48 6.91 -15.25 15.66
N ASN A 49 7.53 -16.32 15.15
CA ASN A 49 8.98 -16.51 15.06
C ASN A 49 9.52 -16.32 13.64
N GLY A 50 8.72 -15.73 12.75
CA GLY A 50 9.09 -15.44 11.37
C GLY A 50 10.10 -14.30 11.23
N ILE A 51 10.27 -13.83 9.98
CA ILE A 51 11.07 -12.65 9.68
C ILE A 51 10.38 -11.44 10.32
N ALA A 52 11.03 -10.86 11.33
CA ALA A 52 10.58 -9.61 11.93
C ALA A 52 10.84 -8.45 10.95
N GLY A 53 9.88 -7.53 10.84
CA GLY A 53 10.09 -6.30 10.10
C GLY A 53 11.18 -5.46 10.76
N ASN A 54 12.21 -5.11 10.01
CA ASN A 54 13.21 -4.12 10.42
C ASN A 54 12.96 -2.84 9.61
N GLN A 55 12.46 -1.81 10.27
CA GLN A 55 12.14 -0.54 9.62
C GLN A 55 13.35 0.39 9.65
N VAL A 56 13.45 1.26 8.65
CA VAL A 56 14.43 2.35 8.70
C VAL A 56 14.10 3.30 9.85
N VAL A 57 15.11 3.89 10.48
CA VAL A 57 14.97 4.77 11.66
C VAL A 57 13.96 5.90 11.45
N THR A 58 13.80 6.38 10.21
CA THR A 58 12.81 7.40 9.84
C THR A 58 11.37 7.00 10.18
N VAL A 59 11.03 5.70 10.12
CA VAL A 59 9.69 5.22 10.46
C VAL A 59 9.37 5.47 11.93
N ALA A 60 10.33 5.21 12.84
CA ALA A 60 10.19 5.51 14.26
C ALA A 60 10.04 7.01 14.54
N ASN A 61 10.68 7.86 13.72
CA ASN A 61 10.59 9.32 13.86
C ASN A 61 9.20 9.86 13.48
N ILE A 62 8.55 9.26 12.47
CA ILE A 62 7.23 9.69 12.00
C ILE A 62 6.11 9.08 12.85
N LEU A 63 6.17 7.77 13.10
CA LEU A 63 5.09 7.01 13.74
C LEU A 63 5.24 6.91 15.26
N GLY A 64 6.37 7.38 15.79
CA GLY A 64 6.70 7.34 17.20
C GLY A 64 7.35 6.03 17.64
N LYS A 65 8.14 6.14 18.71
CA LYS A 65 8.76 4.99 19.37
C LYS A 65 7.68 4.07 19.93
N ARG A 66 7.86 2.75 19.79
CA ARG A 66 6.90 1.72 20.23
C ARG A 66 5.56 1.72 19.47
N SER A 67 5.53 2.30 18.27
CA SER A 67 4.42 2.10 17.34
C SER A 67 4.24 0.62 16.98
N MET A 68 3.13 0.26 16.33
CA MET A 68 2.91 -1.10 15.84
C MET A 68 4.07 -1.58 14.94
N PHE A 69 4.74 -0.68 14.22
CA PHE A 69 5.85 -1.00 13.32
C PHE A 69 7.17 -1.25 14.04
N GLU A 70 7.29 -0.82 15.31
CA GLU A 70 8.51 -0.93 16.13
C GLU A 70 8.45 -2.09 17.14
N VAL A 71 7.24 -2.58 17.47
CA VAL A 71 7.07 -3.70 18.40
C VAL A 71 6.94 -5.02 17.64
N SER A 72 7.40 -6.11 18.25
CA SER A 72 7.30 -7.47 17.67
C SER A 72 6.68 -8.46 18.66
N GLY A 73 6.38 -9.68 18.17
CA GLY A 73 5.87 -10.78 19.00
C GLY A 73 4.54 -10.47 19.71
N HIS A 74 4.44 -10.83 20.98
CA HIS A 74 3.20 -10.69 21.76
C HIS A 74 2.71 -9.24 21.86
N ARG A 75 3.62 -8.27 22.03
CA ARG A 75 3.27 -6.85 22.10
C ARG A 75 2.67 -6.36 20.79
N HIS A 76 3.24 -6.79 19.67
CA HIS A 76 2.69 -6.49 18.35
C HIS A 76 1.26 -7.05 18.20
N LYS A 77 1.02 -8.28 18.62
CA LYS A 77 -0.33 -8.89 18.58
C LYS A 77 -1.36 -8.10 19.38
N LEU A 78 -0.99 -7.69 20.59
CA LEU A 78 -1.87 -6.90 21.45
C LEU A 78 -2.26 -5.58 20.78
N VAL A 79 -1.26 -4.82 20.31
CA VAL A 79 -1.47 -3.53 19.63
C VAL A 79 -2.28 -3.70 18.35
N ARG A 80 -1.93 -4.68 17.52
CA ARG A 80 -2.67 -5.01 16.29
C ARG A 80 -4.11 -5.39 16.58
N GLY A 81 -4.36 -6.22 17.61
CA GLY A 81 -5.70 -6.63 18.02
C GLY A 81 -6.56 -5.44 18.45
N ALA A 82 -6.00 -4.54 19.26
CA ALA A 82 -6.69 -3.32 19.67
C ALA A 82 -7.05 -2.44 18.46
N ILE A 83 -6.13 -2.24 17.51
CA ILE A 83 -6.39 -1.45 16.30
C ILE A 83 -7.45 -2.10 15.40
N LEU A 84 -7.37 -3.42 15.18
CA LEU A 84 -8.38 -4.14 14.40
C LEU A 84 -9.78 -4.10 15.04
N SER A 85 -9.87 -3.91 16.35
CA SER A 85 -11.18 -3.78 17.02
C SER A 85 -11.97 -2.54 16.59
N PHE A 86 -11.31 -1.51 16.05
CA PHE A 86 -11.94 -0.32 15.47
C PHE A 86 -12.38 -0.53 14.01
N LEU A 87 -11.95 -1.61 13.36
CA LEU A 87 -12.27 -1.94 11.97
C LEU A 87 -13.36 -3.01 11.87
N LYS A 88 -14.23 -3.09 12.87
CA LYS A 88 -15.41 -3.95 12.81
C LYS A 88 -16.40 -3.45 11.74
N PRO A 89 -17.20 -4.33 11.13
CA PRO A 89 -18.16 -3.94 10.09
C PRO A 89 -19.03 -2.75 10.49
N GLU A 90 -19.53 -2.73 11.73
CA GLU A 90 -20.41 -1.68 12.25
C GLU A 90 -19.66 -0.34 12.39
N SER A 91 -18.43 -0.37 12.91
CA SER A 91 -17.57 0.81 13.04
C SER A 91 -17.18 1.37 11.67
N LEU A 92 -16.85 0.49 10.71
CA LEU A 92 -16.52 0.87 9.34
C LEU A 92 -17.71 1.52 8.63
N GLN A 93 -18.91 0.93 8.74
CA GLN A 93 -20.11 1.50 8.13
C GLN A 93 -20.38 2.92 8.67
N ARG A 94 -20.25 3.12 9.98
CA ARG A 94 -20.40 4.45 10.58
C ARG A 94 -19.33 5.41 10.08
N LEU A 95 -18.06 5.01 10.09
CA LEU A 95 -16.94 5.85 9.65
C LEU A 95 -17.11 6.28 8.18
N VAL A 96 -17.48 5.34 7.31
CA VAL A 96 -17.73 5.62 5.89
C VAL A 96 -18.92 6.56 5.71
N GLY A 97 -19.99 6.41 6.50
CA GLY A 97 -21.13 7.31 6.47
C GLY A 97 -20.77 8.76 6.83
N GLU A 98 -19.97 8.95 7.89
CA GLU A 98 -19.46 10.28 8.27
C GLU A 98 -18.55 10.87 7.17
N MET A 99 -17.66 10.05 6.59
CA MET A 99 -16.79 10.49 5.50
C MET A 99 -17.60 10.91 4.26
N ASP A 100 -18.62 10.14 3.88
CA ASP A 100 -19.50 10.46 2.75
C ASP A 100 -20.24 11.79 2.97
N LEU A 101 -20.73 12.04 4.18
CA LEU A 101 -21.39 13.29 4.54
C LEU A 101 -20.42 14.49 4.43
N LEU A 102 -19.22 14.38 4.99
CA LEU A 102 -18.21 15.44 4.92
C LEU A 102 -17.79 15.74 3.48
N VAL A 103 -17.57 14.70 2.67
CA VAL A 103 -17.22 14.84 1.26
C VAL A 103 -18.34 15.53 0.49
N LYS A 104 -19.60 15.13 0.69
CA LYS A 104 -20.76 15.77 0.06
C LYS A 104 -20.89 17.25 0.45
N GLN A 105 -20.69 17.57 1.74
CA GLN A 105 -20.71 18.95 2.21
C GLN A 105 -19.61 19.80 1.56
N GLN A 106 -18.38 19.28 1.50
CA GLN A 106 -17.26 19.98 0.88
C GLN A 106 -17.51 20.24 -0.61
N ILE A 107 -17.98 19.22 -1.34
CA ILE A 107 -18.31 19.35 -2.76
C ILE A 107 -19.42 20.39 -2.96
N PHE A 108 -20.47 20.36 -2.14
CA PHE A 108 -21.58 21.30 -2.26
C PHE A 108 -21.15 22.75 -2.01
N GLN A 109 -20.33 22.98 -0.97
CA GLN A 109 -19.77 24.31 -0.68
C GLN A 109 -18.89 24.82 -1.84
N GLU A 110 -17.99 23.99 -2.36
CA GLU A 110 -17.12 24.39 -3.48
C GLU A 110 -17.89 24.67 -4.77
N LEU A 111 -19.03 24.02 -4.99
CA LEU A 111 -19.87 24.26 -6.16
C LEU A 111 -20.69 25.56 -6.03
N LEU A 112 -21.21 25.85 -4.83
CA LEU A 112 -21.93 27.10 -4.57
C LEU A 112 -21.02 28.34 -4.67
N ASP A 113 -19.80 28.26 -4.13
CA ASP A 113 -18.81 29.34 -4.24
C ASP A 113 -18.45 29.64 -5.71
N LYS A 114 -18.49 28.63 -6.59
CA LYS A 114 -18.18 28.78 -8.02
C LYS A 114 -19.33 29.39 -8.82
N GLU A 115 -20.58 29.17 -8.43
CA GLU A 115 -21.74 29.81 -9.06
C GLU A 115 -21.86 31.29 -8.68
N SER A 116 -21.54 31.66 -7.43
CA SER A 116 -21.55 33.06 -6.99
C SER A 116 -20.51 33.93 -7.70
N VAL A 117 -19.38 33.36 -8.13
CA VAL A 117 -18.33 34.09 -8.87
C VAL A 117 -18.70 34.29 -10.34
N GLN A 118 -19.56 33.45 -10.92
CA GLN A 118 -19.98 33.57 -12.33
C GLN A 118 -21.21 34.46 -12.53
N ALA A 119 -22.02 34.71 -11.49
CA ALA A 119 -23.20 35.55 -11.57
C ALA A 119 -22.93 37.06 -11.44
N GLU A 120 -21.66 37.45 -11.20
CA GLU A 120 -21.24 38.83 -10.94
C GLU A 120 -20.55 39.51 -12.13
N TYR A 121 -20.73 38.98 -13.35
CA TYR A 121 -20.21 39.53 -14.62
C TYR A 121 -21.31 39.85 -15.63
#